data_AF-A0A4U0RZK7-F1
#
_entry.id   AF-A0A4U0RZK7-F1
#
_cell.length_a   1.000
_cell.length_b   1.000
_cell.length_c   1.000
_cell.angle_alpha   90.00
_cell.angle_beta   90.00
_cell.angle_gamma   90.00
#
_symmetry.space_group_name_H-M   'P 1'
#
loop_
_entity.id
_entity.type
_entity.pdbx_description
1 polymer ?
#
loop_
_entity_poly.entity_id
_entity_poly.type
_entity_poly.pdbx_seq_one_letter_code
_entity_poly.pdbx_strand_id
1 'polypeptide(L)' 'MLNERHRRRTLTRYLDHYNGHRPHRGLSQLCSSQTEAGPPRPIDLAEHRIHRSAVLDGLINEYQIAS' A
#
# COMPACT_ATOMS: atom_id res chain seq x y z
N MET A 1 25.05 16.56 -10.35
CA MET A 1 24.71 15.78 -9.14
C MET A 1 23.22 15.87 -8.77
N LEU A 2 22.31 15.57 -9.69
CA LEU A 2 20.84 15.56 -9.43
C LEU A 2 20.30 14.12 -9.34
N ASN A 3 21.01 13.17 -9.96
CA ASN A 3 20.52 11.83 -10.25
C ASN A 3 20.53 10.89 -9.03
N GLU A 4 21.58 10.94 -8.21
CA GLU A 4 21.71 10.02 -7.07
C GLU A 4 20.83 10.40 -5.88
N ARG A 5 20.71 11.70 -5.59
CA ARG A 5 19.79 12.21 -4.55
C ARG A 5 18.34 11.91 -4.93
N HIS A 6 17.99 12.04 -6.20
CA HIS A 6 16.66 11.68 -6.71
C HIS A 6 16.42 10.17 -6.56
N ARG A 7 17.35 9.32 -7.00
CA ARG A 7 17.24 7.85 -6.84
C ARG A 7 17.10 7.39 -5.40
N ARG A 8 17.92 7.92 -4.48
CA ARG A 8 17.80 7.59 -3.05
C ARG A 8 16.42 7.96 -2.51
N ARG A 9 15.90 9.15 -2.86
CA ARG A 9 14.57 9.59 -2.43
C ARG A 9 13.46 8.70 -2.98
N THR A 10 13.54 8.32 -4.26
CA THR A 10 12.57 7.40 -4.88
C THR A 10 12.61 6.02 -4.23
N LEU A 11 13.81 5.47 -3.97
CA LEU A 11 13.96 4.17 -3.33
C LEU A 11 13.43 4.17 -1.88
N THR A 12 13.75 5.20 -1.10
CA THR A 12 13.22 5.34 0.27
C THR A 12 11.69 5.41 0.25
N ARG A 13 11.10 6.25 -0.61
CA ARG A 13 9.64 6.34 -0.74
C ARG A 13 9.00 5.03 -1.22
N TYR A 14 9.66 4.31 -2.12
CA TYR A 14 9.22 3.00 -2.56
C TYR A 14 9.27 1.98 -1.41
N LEU A 15 10.35 1.95 -0.62
CA LEU A 15 10.47 1.05 0.52
C LEU A 15 9.48 1.37 1.64
N ASP A 16 9.29 2.65 1.96
CA ASP A 16 8.30 3.09 2.95
C ASP A 16 6.88 2.70 2.50
N HIS A 17 6.56 2.92 1.23
CA HIS A 17 5.29 2.48 0.66
C HIS A 17 5.16 0.95 0.67
N TYR A 18 6.17 0.22 0.20
CA TYR A 18 6.16 -1.24 0.11
C TYR A 18 6.07 -1.92 1.48
N ASN A 19 6.76 -1.36 2.49
CA ASN A 19 6.75 -1.90 3.85
C ASN A 19 5.54 -1.43 4.66
N GLY A 20 5.03 -0.22 4.39
CA GLY A 20 3.90 0.37 5.09
C GLY A 20 2.54 -0.06 4.54
N HIS A 21 2.44 -0.28 3.23
CA HIS A 21 1.24 -0.80 2.59
C HIS A 21 1.36 -2.31 2.45
N ARG A 22 0.26 -3.01 2.71
CA ARG A 22 0.12 -4.46 2.60
C ARG A 22 0.60 -4.91 1.22
N PRO A 23 1.83 -5.40 1.05
CA PRO A 23 2.35 -5.65 -0.28
C PRO A 23 1.88 -7.04 -0.62
N HIS A 24 0.74 -7.16 -1.31
CA HIS A 24 0.26 -8.37 -2.00
C HIS A 24 0.86 -9.68 -1.45
N ARG A 25 0.71 -9.91 -0.14
CA ARG A 25 1.15 -11.15 0.48
C ARG A 25 0.17 -12.21 0.00
N GLY A 26 0.63 -13.45 -0.13
CA GLY A 26 -0.29 -14.54 -0.45
C GLY A 26 -1.49 -14.46 0.50
N LEU A 27 -2.71 -14.72 0.01
CA LEU A 27 -3.95 -14.53 0.78
C LEU A 27 -3.92 -15.23 2.16
N SER A 28 -3.06 -16.23 2.33
CA SER A 28 -2.84 -17.00 3.56
C SER A 28 -1.74 -16.46 4.50
N GLN A 29 -1.07 -15.36 4.18
CA GLN A 29 0.05 -14.83 4.94
C GLN A 29 -0.35 -13.56 5.72
N LEU A 30 -0.24 -13.62 7.04
CA LEU A 30 -0.48 -12.47 7.92
C LEU A 30 0.75 -11.53 7.94
N CYS A 31 0.51 -10.22 7.99
CA CYS A 31 1.56 -9.25 8.30
C CYS A 31 1.95 -9.34 9.79
N SER A 32 3.20 -8.98 10.11
CA SER A 32 3.67 -8.97 11.51
C SER A 32 2.82 -8.06 12.41
N SER A 33 2.30 -6.95 11.87
CA SER A 33 1.35 -6.08 12.55
C SER A 33 -0.06 -6.67 12.70
N GLN A 34 -0.36 -7.78 12.03
CA GLN A 34 -1.65 -8.49 12.05
C GLN A 34 -1.58 -9.84 12.77
N THR A 35 -0.40 -10.26 13.25
CA THR A 35 -0.28 -11.47 14.05
C THR A 35 -1.23 -11.45 15.25
N GLU A 36 -1.47 -10.27 15.85
CA GLU A 36 -2.43 -10.12 16.94
C GLU A 36 -3.87 -9.81 16.46
N ALA A 37 -4.03 -9.03 15.39
CA ALA A 37 -5.35 -8.60 14.90
C ALA A 37 -6.05 -9.65 14.00
N GLY A 38 -5.32 -10.64 13.50
CA GLY A 38 -5.83 -11.65 12.57
C GLY A 38 -5.97 -11.16 11.12
N PRO A 39 -6.46 -12.04 10.22
CA PRO A 39 -6.65 -11.70 8.82
C PRO A 39 -7.73 -10.63 8.65
N PRO A 40 -7.62 -9.76 7.65
CA PRO A 40 -8.67 -8.79 7.36
C PRO A 40 -9.96 -9.51 6.92
N ARG A 41 -11.10 -8.93 7.27
CA ARG A 41 -12.38 -9.39 6.72
C ARG A 41 -12.47 -8.97 5.24
N PRO A 42 -12.94 -9.86 4.34
CA PRO A 42 -13.31 -9.47 2.99
C PRO A 42 -14.34 -8.35 3.04
N ILE A 43 -14.17 -7.34 2.19
CA ILE A 43 -15.11 -6.21 2.06
C ILE A 43 -15.94 -6.44 0.80
N ASP A 44 -17.26 -6.27 0.89
CA ASP A 44 -18.12 -6.25 -0.29
C ASP A 44 -17.99 -4.89 -1.00
N LEU A 45 -17.45 -4.92 -2.21
CA LEU A 45 -17.24 -3.74 -3.04
C LEU A 45 -18.56 -3.18 -3.60
N ALA A 46 -19.65 -3.95 -3.60
CA ALA A 46 -20.97 -3.45 -4.01
C ALA A 46 -21.58 -2.49 -2.97
N GLU A 47 -21.22 -2.65 -1.70
CA GLU A 47 -21.73 -1.82 -0.59
C GLU A 47 -20.85 -0.60 -0.30
N HIS A 48 -19.64 -0.54 -0.87
CA HIS A 48 -18.64 0.47 -0.52
C HIS A 48 -18.19 1.27 -1.73
N ARG A 49 -18.25 2.60 -1.64
CA ARG A 49 -17.63 3.49 -2.63
C ARG A 49 -16.12 3.47 -2.43
N ILE A 50 -15.33 3.41 -3.51
CA ILE A 50 -13.87 3.35 -3.44
C ILE A 50 -13.25 4.67 -3.92
N HIS A 51 -12.31 5.23 -3.15
CA HIS A 51 -11.45 6.33 -3.54
C HIS A 51 -10.12 5.78 -4.06
N ARG A 52 -9.70 6.30 -5.22
CA ARG A 52 -8.40 6.00 -5.83
C ARG A 52 -7.51 7.22 -5.71
N SER A 53 -6.29 7.03 -5.20
CA SER A 53 -5.24 8.06 -5.16
C SER A 53 -4.00 7.58 -5.89
N ALA A 54 -3.40 8.47 -6.68
CA ALA A 54 -2.14 8.20 -7.37
C ALA A 54 -0.97 8.67 -6.50
N VAL A 55 -0.01 7.80 -6.22
CA VAL A 55 1.19 8.06 -5.42
C VAL A 55 2.45 7.75 -6.22
N LEU A 56 3.62 8.17 -5.71
CA LEU A 56 4.92 8.03 -6.38
C LEU A 56 4.89 8.53 -7.84
N ASP A 57 4.44 9.77 -8.05
CA ASP A 57 4.28 10.38 -9.39
C ASP A 57 3.40 9.56 -10.35
N GLY A 58 2.41 8.85 -9.80
CA GLY A 58 1.46 8.04 -10.57
C GLY A 58 1.92 6.61 -10.85
N LEU A 59 3.11 6.23 -10.35
CA LEU A 59 3.61 4.86 -10.48
C LEU A 59 2.74 3.85 -9.73
N ILE A 60 2.15 4.26 -8.61
CA ILE A 60 1.32 3.38 -7.78
C ILE A 60 -0.05 4.03 -7.57
N ASN A 61 -1.09 3.19 -7.58
CA ASN A 61 -2.45 3.58 -7.25
C ASN A 61 -2.86 2.93 -5.94
N GLU A 62 -3.22 3.75 -4.96
CA GLU A 62 -3.80 3.30 -3.70
C GLU A 62 -5.33 3.37 -3.77
N TYR A 63 -5.98 2.43 -3.09
CA TYR A 63 -7.44 2.32 -3.03
C TYR A 63 -7.88 2.29 -1.57
N GLN A 64 -8.86 3.12 -1.24
CA GLN A 64 -9.43 3.23 0.10
C GLN A 64 -10.95 3.23 0.03
N ILE A 65 -11.61 2.69 1.06
CA ILE A 65 -13.06 2.81 1.21
C ILE A 65 -13.39 4.29 1.49
N ALA A 66 -14.36 4.82 0.76
CA ALA A 66 -14.99 6.11 1.06
C ALA A 66 -15.69 6.00 2.41
N SER A 67 -15.32 6.86 3.35
CA SER A 67 -16.07 7.07 4.59
C SER A 67 -17.46 7.63 4.33
#